data_AF-A0A382G2T6-F1
#
_entry.id   AF-A0A382G2T6-F1
#
_cell.length_a   1.000
_cell.length_b   1.000
_cell.length_c   1.000
_cell.angle_alpha   90.00
_cell.angle_beta   90.00
_cell.angle_gamma   90.00
#
_symmetry.space_group_name_H-M   'P 1'
#
loop_
_entity.id
_entity.type
_entity.pdbx_description
1 polymer ?
#
loop_
_entity_poly.entity_id
_entity_poly.type
_entity_poly.pdbx_seq_one_letter_code
_entity_poly.pdbx_strand_id
1 'polypeptide(L)'
;MGPDEVIDTVKASNLRGRGGAGFPAGVKWSFIPKDSDKPTYLINNADESEPGTFKDRVLINKTPHQMMEGMIIASYAIGCNLAFIYIRGEFYKETCLLEAVLAEAYDANLLGKGILGS
;
A
#
# COMPACT_ATOMS: atom_id res chain seq x y z
N MET A 1 17.09 -1.52 6.86
CA MET A 1 16.76 -2.80 6.21
C MET A 1 16.79 -2.61 4.70
N GLY A 2 17.42 -3.53 3.98
CA GLY A 2 17.34 -3.53 2.51
C GLY A 2 15.93 -3.93 2.01
N PRO A 3 15.56 -3.62 0.76
CA PRO A 3 14.25 -4.02 0.20
C PRO A 3 13.97 -5.53 0.33
N ASP A 4 14.99 -6.36 0.09
CA ASP A 4 14.90 -7.81 0.19
C ASP A 4 14.64 -8.31 1.62
N GLU A 5 15.26 -7.67 2.61
CA GLU A 5 15.01 -8.00 4.03
C GLU A 5 13.56 -7.69 4.42
N VAL A 6 12.95 -6.66 3.86
CA VAL A 6 11.53 -6.34 4.07
C VAL A 6 10.64 -7.44 3.46
N ILE A 7 10.93 -7.85 2.22
CA ILE A 7 10.20 -8.95 1.57
C ILE A 7 10.29 -10.23 2.42
N ASP A 8 11.48 -10.59 2.88
CA ASP A 8 11.70 -11.80 3.67
C ASP A 8 11.04 -11.73 5.05
N THR A 9 11.00 -10.55 5.67
CA THR A 9 10.23 -10.31 6.91
C THR A 9 8.74 -10.59 6.70
N VAL A 10 8.15 -10.12 5.60
CA VAL A 10 6.72 -10.34 5.28
C VAL A 10 6.44 -11.80 4.88
N LYS A 11 7.40 -12.48 4.24
CA LYS A 11 7.31 -13.93 4.00
C LYS A 11 7.30 -14.70 5.33
N ALA A 12 8.24 -14.38 6.22
CA ALA A 12 8.36 -15.03 7.53
C ALA A 12 7.13 -14.80 8.42
N SER A 13 6.47 -13.65 8.30
CA SER A 13 5.25 -13.33 9.05
C SER A 13 4.03 -14.15 8.61
N ASN A 14 4.13 -14.91 7.51
CA ASN A 14 3.03 -15.67 6.90
C ASN A 14 1.79 -14.80 6.62
N LEU A 15 2.00 -13.53 6.24
CA LEU A 15 0.91 -12.64 5.89
C LEU A 15 0.22 -13.16 4.62
N ARG A 16 -1.08 -13.42 4.71
CA ARG A 16 -1.93 -13.83 3.57
C ARG A 16 -2.74 -12.65 3.05
N GLY A 17 -3.03 -12.65 1.75
CA GLY A 17 -3.86 -11.63 1.11
C GLY A 17 -5.26 -11.57 1.74
N ARG A 18 -5.64 -10.37 2.21
CA ARG A 18 -6.90 -10.12 2.93
C ARG A 18 -8.07 -9.67 2.06
N GLY A 19 -7.87 -9.60 0.75
CA GLY A 19 -8.92 -9.33 -0.25
C GLY A 19 -9.67 -10.59 -0.73
N GLY A 20 -9.59 -11.71 -0.01
CA GLY A 20 -10.33 -12.95 -0.33
C GLY A 20 -9.48 -14.09 -0.89
N ALA A 21 -8.55 -13.82 -1.82
CA ALA A 21 -7.75 -14.88 -2.47
C ALA A 21 -6.80 -15.65 -1.51
N GLY A 22 -6.38 -15.02 -0.41
CA GLY A 22 -5.57 -15.69 0.61
C GLY A 22 -4.15 -16.11 0.17
N PHE A 23 -3.63 -15.60 -0.96
CA PHE A 23 -2.27 -15.90 -1.41
C PHE A 23 -1.21 -15.28 -0.46
N PRO A 24 -0.06 -15.92 -0.19
CA PRO A 24 0.98 -15.35 0.66
C PRO A 24 1.56 -14.04 0.10
N ALA A 25 1.46 -12.95 0.86
CA ALA A 25 1.81 -11.61 0.41
C ALA A 25 3.30 -11.46 0.10
N GLY A 26 4.19 -11.93 0.99
CA GLY A 26 5.63 -11.84 0.77
C GLY A 26 6.12 -12.67 -0.43
N VAL A 27 5.47 -13.81 -0.71
CA VAL A 27 5.76 -14.60 -1.93
C VAL A 27 5.32 -13.84 -3.18
N LYS A 28 4.13 -13.21 -3.14
CA LYS A 28 3.66 -12.36 -4.24
C LYS A 28 4.66 -11.25 -4.57
N TRP A 29 5.20 -10.58 -3.55
CA TRP A 29 6.20 -9.51 -3.75
C TRP A 29 7.46 -10.02 -4.43
N SER A 30 7.90 -11.24 -4.12
CA SER A 30 9.10 -11.84 -4.73
C SER A 30 8.97 -12.23 -6.20
N PHE A 31 7.77 -12.18 -6.79
CA PHE A 31 7.58 -12.41 -8.22
C PHE A 31 7.88 -11.19 -9.08
N ILE A 32 8.06 -10.01 -8.48
CA ILE A 32 8.41 -8.80 -9.21
C ILE A 32 9.86 -8.92 -9.69
N PRO A 33 10.13 -8.81 -11.01
CA PRO A 33 11.49 -8.89 -11.53
C PRO A 33 12.36 -7.74 -10.98
N LYS A 34 13.52 -8.07 -10.43
CA LYS A 34 14.46 -7.07 -9.89
C LYS A 34 15.31 -6.42 -10.98
N ASP A 35 15.61 -7.18 -12.04
CA ASP A 35 16.51 -6.77 -13.13
C ASP A 35 15.72 -6.28 -14.36
N SER A 36 14.70 -5.46 -14.11
CA SER A 36 13.83 -4.94 -15.18
C SER A 36 13.94 -3.41 -15.24
N ASP A 37 14.19 -2.88 -16.43
CA ASP A 37 14.19 -1.43 -16.69
C ASP A 37 12.77 -0.83 -16.72
N LYS A 38 11.73 -1.65 -16.59
CA LYS A 38 10.33 -1.21 -16.57
C LYS A 38 9.94 -0.69 -15.19
N PRO A 39 9.07 0.33 -15.12
CA PRO A 39 8.57 0.82 -13.84
C PRO A 39 7.72 -0.25 -13.13
N THR A 40 7.90 -0.36 -11.82
CA THR A 40 7.04 -1.12 -10.92
C THR A 40 5.97 -0.21 -10.34
N TYR A 41 4.74 -0.72 -10.26
CA TYR A 41 3.60 -0.02 -9.69
C TYR A 41 3.04 -0.77 -8.50
N LEU A 42 2.55 -0.03 -7.50
CA LEU A 42 1.77 -0.56 -6.39
C LEU A 42 0.32 -0.09 -6.53
N ILE A 43 -0.62 -1.00 -6.34
CA ILE A 43 -2.06 -0.68 -6.34
C ILE A 43 -2.63 -1.15 -5.01
N ASN A 44 -3.15 -0.21 -4.22
CA ASN A 44 -4.03 -0.54 -3.11
C ASN A 44 -5.46 -0.71 -3.63
N ASN A 45 -6.01 -1.92 -3.47
CA ASN A 45 -7.38 -2.21 -3.82
C ASN A 45 -8.30 -1.89 -2.63
N ALA A 46 -8.94 -0.72 -2.67
CA ALA A 46 -9.97 -0.27 -1.75
C ALA A 46 -11.38 -0.33 -2.37
N ASP A 47 -11.58 -1.22 -3.35
CA ASP A 47 -12.90 -1.55 -3.91
C ASP A 47 -13.64 -2.57 -3.04
N GLU A 48 -14.01 -2.15 -1.83
CA GLU A 48 -14.73 -3.00 -0.87
C GLU A 48 -16.21 -3.11 -1.27
N SER A 49 -16.48 -3.95 -2.27
CA SER A 49 -17.78 -4.08 -2.92
C SER A 49 -18.56 -5.38 -2.59
N GLU A 50 -17.94 -6.33 -1.89
CA GLU A 50 -18.61 -7.55 -1.44
C GLU A 50 -19.67 -7.26 -0.37
N PRO A 51 -20.92 -7.76 -0.52
CA PRO A 51 -21.98 -7.54 0.47
C PRO A 51 -21.57 -7.98 1.88
N GLY A 52 -21.84 -7.13 2.88
CA GLY A 52 -21.51 -7.40 4.28
C GLY A 52 -20.08 -7.05 4.67
N THR A 53 -19.25 -6.57 3.74
CA THR A 53 -17.89 -6.09 4.03
C THR A 53 -17.86 -4.58 4.28
N PHE A 54 -17.09 -4.17 5.29
CA PHE A 54 -16.88 -2.76 5.66
C PHE A 54 -15.55 -2.56 6.42
N LYS A 55 -14.66 -3.55 6.38
CA LYS A 55 -13.40 -3.57 7.14
C LYS A 55 -12.40 -2.55 6.58
N ASP A 56 -12.32 -2.40 5.26
CA ASP A 56 -11.39 -1.49 4.60
C ASP A 56 -11.86 -0.05 4.81
N ARG A 57 -13.17 0.17 4.70
CA ARG A 57 -13.80 1.44 5.05
C ARG A 57 -13.49 1.88 6.48
N VAL A 58 -13.51 0.94 7.44
CA VAL A 58 -13.16 1.23 8.83
C VAL A 58 -11.68 1.62 8.97
N LEU A 59 -10.77 0.90 8.32
CA LEU A 59 -9.34 1.23 8.35
C LEU A 59 -9.07 2.62 7.74
N ILE A 60 -9.68 2.93 6.59
CA ILE A 60 -9.53 4.26 5.96
C ILE A 60 -10.03 5.36 6.90
N ASN A 61 -11.17 5.16 7.56
CA ASN A 61 -11.75 6.18 8.45
C ASN A 61 -11.04 6.32 9.80
N LYS A 62 -10.38 5.26 10.30
CA LYS A 62 -9.82 5.23 11.66
C LYS A 62 -8.30 5.33 11.70
N THR A 63 -7.62 4.76 10.72
CA THR A 63 -6.15 4.68 10.67
C THR A 63 -5.60 4.92 9.25
N PRO A 64 -5.98 6.02 8.56
CA PRO A 64 -5.56 6.24 7.17
C PRO A 64 -4.04 6.36 7.00
N HIS A 65 -3.33 7.00 7.93
CA HIS A 65 -1.87 7.07 7.89
C HIS A 65 -1.20 5.70 8.04
N GLN A 66 -1.79 4.76 8.79
CA GLN A 66 -1.27 3.40 8.91
C GLN A 66 -1.38 2.64 7.57
N MET A 67 -2.50 2.82 6.87
CA MET A 67 -2.67 2.29 5.52
C MET A 67 -1.59 2.87 4.57
N MET A 68 -1.36 4.17 4.65
CA MET A 68 -0.35 4.86 3.83
C MET A 68 1.07 4.40 4.13
N GLU A 69 1.44 4.28 5.41
CA GLU A 69 2.73 3.75 5.83
C GLU A 69 2.95 2.34 5.29
N GLY A 70 1.92 1.48 5.35
CA GLY A 70 1.96 0.15 4.74
C GLY A 70 2.22 0.18 3.24
N MET A 71 1.65 1.15 2.52
CA MET A 71 1.95 1.36 1.10
C MET A 71 3.38 1.83 0.87
N ILE A 72 3.90 2.74 1.69
CA ILE A 72 5.30 3.22 1.59
C ILE A 72 6.28 2.04 1.79
N ILE A 73 6.05 1.22 2.82
CA ILE A 73 6.87 0.03 3.09
C ILE A 73 6.83 -0.95 1.92
N ALA A 74 5.63 -1.24 1.39
CA ALA A 74 5.47 -2.12 0.24
C ALA A 74 6.16 -1.54 -1.01
N SER A 75 6.02 -0.24 -1.27
CA SER A 75 6.66 0.46 -2.38
C SER A 75 8.18 0.39 -2.30
N TYR A 76 8.75 0.64 -1.12
CA TYR A 76 10.19 0.48 -0.88
C TYR A 76 10.66 -0.96 -1.13
N ALA A 77 9.93 -1.94 -0.61
CA ALA A 77 10.29 -3.36 -0.74
C ALA A 77 10.33 -3.82 -2.20
N ILE A 78 9.43 -3.32 -3.05
CA ILE A 78 9.30 -3.75 -4.46
C ILE A 78 9.96 -2.80 -5.46
N GLY A 79 10.64 -1.74 -5.00
CA GLY A 79 11.24 -0.74 -5.89
C GLY A 79 10.21 0.05 -6.72
N CYS A 80 9.06 0.36 -6.13
CA CYS A 80 7.98 1.11 -6.76
C CYS A 80 8.05 2.61 -6.40
N ASN A 81 8.14 3.48 -7.41
CA ASN A 81 8.14 4.94 -7.22
C ASN A 81 6.78 5.60 -7.51
N LEU A 82 5.80 4.85 -8.01
CA LEU A 82 4.47 5.37 -8.32
C LEU A 82 3.38 4.37 -7.90
N ALA A 83 2.55 4.78 -6.96
CA ALA A 83 1.48 3.96 -6.39
C ALA A 83 0.10 4.59 -6.62
N PHE A 84 -0.93 3.76 -6.65
CA PHE A 84 -2.32 4.16 -6.82
C PHE A 84 -3.19 3.55 -5.72
N ILE A 85 -4.22 4.30 -5.31
CA ILE A 85 -5.32 3.78 -4.51
C ILE A 85 -6.54 3.73 -5.43
N TYR A 86 -7.03 2.54 -5.73
CA TYR A 86 -8.31 2.37 -6.40
C TYR A 86 -9.38 2.26 -5.32
N ILE A 87 -10.20 3.31 -5.16
CA ILE A 87 -11.28 3.38 -4.17
C ILE A 87 -12.63 3.44 -4.90
N ARG A 88 -13.61 2.70 -4.41
CA ARG A 88 -14.95 2.65 -5.00
C ARG A 88 -15.66 4.01 -4.92
N GLY A 89 -16.49 4.30 -5.92
CA GLY A 89 -17.16 5.61 -6.04
C GLY A 89 -18.12 5.93 -4.89
N GLU A 90 -18.66 4.93 -4.19
CA GLU A 90 -19.55 5.14 -3.04
C GLU A 90 -18.81 5.63 -1.78
N PHE A 91 -17.49 5.54 -1.76
CA PHE A 91 -16.63 5.95 -0.64
C PHE A 91 -16.12 7.38 -0.83
N TYR A 92 -17.03 8.31 -1.19
CA TYR A 92 -16.67 9.70 -1.46
C TYR A 92 -16.01 10.38 -0.25
N LYS A 93 -16.56 10.20 0.96
CA LYS A 93 -16.01 10.80 2.19
C LYS A 93 -14.61 10.28 2.49
N GLU A 94 -14.43 8.98 2.34
CA GLU A 94 -13.14 8.30 2.50
C GLU A 94 -12.12 8.73 1.45
N THR A 95 -12.57 9.01 0.22
CA THR A 95 -11.72 9.57 -0.84
C THR A 95 -11.19 10.95 -0.44
N CYS A 96 -12.07 11.87 -0.02
CA CYS A 96 -11.65 13.20 0.45
C CYS A 96 -10.72 13.12 1.67
N LEU A 97 -10.98 12.17 2.59
CA LEU A 97 -10.09 11.91 3.72
C LEU A 97 -8.70 11.47 3.26
N LEU A 98 -8.62 10.51 2.34
CA LEU A 98 -7.34 10.04 1.81
C LEU A 98 -6.58 11.13 1.04
N GLU A 99 -7.28 12.01 0.31
CA GLU A 99 -6.65 13.17 -0.34
C GLU A 99 -6.03 14.13 0.68
N ALA A 100 -6.72 14.42 1.80
CA ALA A 100 -6.16 15.24 2.87
C ALA A 100 -4.94 14.59 3.53
N VAL A 101 -5.03 13.30 3.85
CA VAL A 101 -3.92 12.52 4.45
C VAL A 101 -2.73 12.45 3.50
N LEU A 102 -2.95 12.36 2.18
CA LEU A 102 -1.89 12.42 1.17
C LEU A 102 -1.20 13.78 1.18
N ALA A 103 -1.97 14.88 1.22
CA ALA A 103 -1.41 16.23 1.29
C ALA A 103 -0.54 16.40 2.56
N GLU A 104 -1.03 15.99 3.72
CA GLU A 104 -0.29 16.02 4.99
C GLU A 104 1.03 15.24 4.91
N ALA A 105 1.02 14.06 4.27
CA ALA A 105 2.21 13.24 4.12
C ALA A 105 3.25 13.85 3.15
N TYR A 106 2.80 14.52 2.08
CA TYR A 106 3.70 15.30 1.23
C TYR A 106 4.31 16.48 1.98
N ASP A 107 3.51 17.24 2.74
CA ASP A 107 3.97 18.38 3.53
C ASP A 107 4.98 17.95 4.62
N ALA A 108 4.81 16.76 5.17
CA ALA A 108 5.71 16.17 6.16
C ALA A 108 6.96 15.48 5.57
N ASN A 109 7.17 15.51 4.26
CA ASN A 109 8.23 14.77 3.55
C ASN A 109 8.22 13.25 3.80
N LEU A 110 7.03 12.68 3.96
CA LEU A 110 6.79 11.23 4.05
C LEU A 110 6.46 10.63 2.68
N LEU A 111 6.09 11.46 1.70
CA LEU A 111 5.87 11.10 0.31
C LEU A 111 6.61 12.08 -0.61
N GLY A 112 6.95 11.62 -1.82
CA GLY A 112 7.63 12.43 -2.83
C GLY A 112 9.11 12.04 -3.00
N LYS A 113 9.97 13.03 -3.26
CA LYS A 113 11.39 12.81 -3.52
C LYS A 113 12.19 13.06 -2.23
N GLY A 114 13.17 12.21 -1.95
CA GLY A 114 14.04 12.36 -0.77
C GLY A 114 13.27 12.20 0.54
N ILE A 115 12.39 11.19 0.59
CA ILE A 115 11.54 10.89 1.75
C ILE A 115 12.44 10.78 3.00
N LEU A 116 12.18 11.60 4.01
CA LEU A 116 12.98 11.66 5.24
C LEU A 116 14.50 11.84 5.03
N GLY A 117 14.93 12.36 3.87
CA GLY A 117 16.34 12.55 3.51
C GLY A 117 17.07 11.30 2.97
N SER A 118 16.32 10.26 2.56
CA SER A 118 16.86 9.04 1.92
C SER A 118 17.31 9.26 0.48
#